data_AF-A0A8X7PN53-F1
#
_entry.id   AF-A0A8X7PN53-F1
#
_cell.length_a   1.000
_cell.length_b   1.000
_cell.length_c   1.000
_cell.angle_alpha   90.00
_cell.angle_beta   90.00
_cell.angle_gamma   90.00
#
_symmetry.space_group_name_H-M   'P 1'
#
loop_
_entity.id
_entity.type
_entity.pdbx_description
1 polymer ?
#
loop_
_entity_poly.entity_id
_entity_poly.type
_entity_poly.pdbx_seq_one_letter_code
_entity_poly.pdbx_strand_id
1 'polypeptide(L)'
;MSALWGKLASEILMQNWDIALEELNRLKDIIDSKAPSETRKHFSKTIRALCNSDVKEGFVFGNDTSLPETYVRDPKKPLSNIGGKSASKRPTVAFFAGQPDHGYVRPILLSYWGNNKDPYLKIFGKLLRSKGNKNYLQFMKTSKYCICA
;
A
#
# COMPACT_ATOMS: atom_id res chain seq x y z
N MET A 1 29.34 -1.27 -5.04
CA MET A 1 28.04 -0.81 -5.61
C MET A 1 28.23 -0.20 -6.99
N SER A 2 29.25 0.65 -7.21
CA SER A 2 29.56 1.21 -8.55
C SER A 2 29.78 0.17 -9.66
N ALA A 3 30.47 -0.95 -9.36
CA ALA A 3 30.78 -1.98 -10.37
C ALA A 3 29.55 -2.69 -10.96
N LEU A 4 28.46 -2.85 -10.18
CA LEU A 4 27.23 -3.52 -10.63
C LEU A 4 26.42 -2.64 -11.58
N TRP A 5 26.35 -1.34 -11.28
CA TRP A 5 25.77 -0.35 -12.20
C TRP A 5 26.52 -0.29 -13.53
N GLY A 6 27.86 -0.37 -13.48
CA GLY A 6 28.69 -0.44 -14.69
C GLY A 6 28.43 -1.69 -15.53
N LYS A 7 28.28 -2.86 -14.87
CA LYS A 7 27.96 -4.12 -15.55
C LYS A 7 26.58 -4.09 -16.18
N LEU A 8 25.55 -3.69 -15.44
CA LEU A 8 24.19 -3.52 -15.97
C LEU A 8 24.16 -2.57 -17.18
N ALA A 9 24.83 -1.41 -17.09
CA ALA A 9 24.90 -0.45 -18.19
C ALA A 9 25.58 -1.04 -19.43
N SER A 10 26.65 -1.83 -19.25
CA SER A 10 27.33 -2.52 -20.36
C SER A 10 26.40 -3.52 -21.06
N GLU A 11 25.68 -4.36 -20.32
CA GLU A 11 24.78 -5.35 -20.92
C GLU A 11 23.59 -4.72 -21.65
N ILE A 12 23.07 -3.59 -21.15
CA ILE A 12 22.03 -2.81 -21.84
C ILE A 12 22.56 -2.25 -23.16
N LEU A 13 23.76 -1.66 -23.16
CA LEU A 13 24.38 -1.12 -24.38
C LEU A 13 24.67 -2.21 -25.41
N MET A 14 24.98 -3.42 -24.95
CA MET A 14 25.20 -4.60 -25.79
C MET A 14 23.90 -5.33 -26.17
N GLN A 15 22.72 -4.82 -25.77
CA GLN A 15 21.40 -5.40 -26.04
C GLN A 15 21.24 -6.85 -25.54
N ASN A 16 21.96 -7.21 -24.48
CA ASN A 16 21.93 -8.54 -23.90
C ASN A 16 20.90 -8.63 -22.77
N TRP A 17 19.62 -8.72 -23.15
CA TRP A 17 18.48 -8.51 -22.24
C TRP A 17 18.36 -9.57 -21.14
N ASP A 18 18.73 -10.82 -21.41
CA ASP A 18 18.68 -11.89 -20.41
C ASP A 18 19.67 -11.64 -19.26
N ILE A 19 20.91 -11.27 -19.62
CA ILE A 19 21.95 -10.94 -18.62
C ILE A 19 21.65 -9.59 -17.95
N ALA A 20 21.14 -8.61 -18.69
CA ALA A 20 20.73 -7.33 -18.11
C ALA A 20 19.62 -7.50 -17.06
N LEU A 21 18.66 -8.41 -17.30
CA LEU A 21 17.60 -8.72 -16.33
C LEU A 21 18.16 -9.42 -15.08
N GLU A 22 19.09 -10.36 -15.24
CA GLU A 22 19.77 -11.02 -14.12
C GLU A 22 20.55 -10.01 -13.27
N GLU A 23 21.34 -9.14 -13.90
CA GLU A 23 22.11 -8.11 -13.20
C GLU A 23 21.21 -7.06 -12.54
N LEU A 24 20.07 -6.72 -13.15
CA LEU A 24 19.06 -5.85 -12.54
C LEU A 24 18.46 -6.49 -11.27
N ASN A 25 18.08 -7.77 -11.33
CA ASN A 25 17.55 -8.48 -10.16
C ASN A 25 18.59 -8.58 -9.04
N ARG A 26 19.84 -8.88 -9.38
CA ARG A 26 20.95 -8.91 -8.42
C ARG A 26 21.23 -7.55 -7.80
N LEU A 27 21.16 -6.49 -8.60
CA LEU A 27 21.32 -5.12 -8.13
C LEU A 27 20.17 -4.71 -7.20
N LYS A 28 18.94 -5.09 -7.54
CA LYS A 28 17.76 -4.94 -6.71
C LYS A 28 17.94 -5.64 -5.35
N ASP A 29 18.31 -6.91 -5.35
CA ASP A 29 18.56 -7.68 -4.11
C ASP A 29 19.64 -7.03 -3.23
N ILE A 30 20.68 -6.45 -3.84
CA ILE A 30 21.74 -5.76 -3.11
C ILE A 30 21.24 -4.43 -2.54
N ILE A 31 20.44 -3.65 -3.27
CA ILE A 31 19.87 -2.40 -2.77
C ILE A 31 18.89 -2.69 -1.64
N ASP A 32 18.00 -3.66 -1.85
CA ASP A 32 16.95 -4.06 -0.93
C ASP A 32 17.53 -4.75 0.32
N SER A 33 18.65 -5.47 0.22
CA SER A 33 19.33 -6.04 1.39
C SER A 33 20.16 -5.01 2.16
N LYS A 34 20.72 -4.00 1.49
CA LYS A 34 21.71 -3.09 2.07
C LYS A 34 21.08 -1.91 2.82
N ALA A 35 19.98 -1.36 2.34
CA ALA A 35 19.28 -0.30 3.09
C ALA A 35 18.77 -0.78 4.47
N PRO A 36 18.18 -1.99 4.62
CA PRO A 36 17.82 -2.56 5.91
C PRO A 36 19.02 -3.12 6.69
N SER A 37 20.15 -3.50 6.07
CA SER A 37 21.31 -4.03 6.81
C SER A 37 22.11 -2.95 7.53
N GLU A 38 22.36 -1.82 6.87
CA GLU A 38 23.11 -0.69 7.46
C GLU A 38 22.31 -0.04 8.60
N THR A 39 21.00 0.07 8.44
CA THR A 39 20.11 0.63 9.46
C THR A 39 19.62 -0.42 10.47
N ARG A 40 19.92 -1.71 10.27
CA ARG A 40 19.38 -2.83 11.08
C ARG A 40 19.63 -2.65 12.58
N LYS A 41 20.85 -2.27 12.95
CA LYS A 41 21.23 -2.08 14.35
C LYS A 41 20.44 -0.93 14.98
N HIS A 42 20.24 0.16 14.23
CA HIS A 42 19.54 1.35 14.71
C HIS A 42 18.02 1.19 14.72
N PHE A 43 17.45 0.44 13.77
CA PHE A 43 16.01 0.22 13.67
C PHE A 43 15.47 -0.97 14.45
N SER A 44 16.36 -1.80 15.02
CA SER A 44 15.97 -2.93 15.89
C SER A 44 15.12 -2.53 17.09
N LYS A 45 15.13 -1.26 17.50
CA LYS A 45 14.36 -0.71 18.62
C LYS A 45 13.37 0.40 18.22
N THR A 46 13.06 0.53 16.93
CA THR A 46 12.15 1.57 16.42
C THR A 46 10.93 0.97 15.75
N ILE A 47 9.81 1.70 15.77
CA ILE A 47 8.65 1.37 14.93
C ILE A 47 8.98 1.78 13.49
N ARG A 48 8.99 0.82 12.56
CA ARG A 48 9.23 1.11 11.13
C ARG A 48 7.89 1.32 10.42
N ALA A 49 7.79 2.38 9.63
CA ALA A 49 6.67 2.60 8.72
C ALA A 49 7.06 2.14 7.31
N LEU A 50 6.50 1.01 6.85
CA LEU A 50 6.90 0.38 5.59
C LEU A 50 5.83 0.55 4.51
N CYS A 51 6.21 1.02 3.32
CA CYS A 51 5.28 1.18 2.19
C CYS A 51 4.84 -0.17 1.60
N ASN A 52 5.69 -1.19 1.68
CA ASN A 52 5.34 -2.57 1.37
C ASN A 52 5.37 -3.39 2.67
N SER A 53 4.19 -3.67 3.21
CA SER A 53 4.04 -4.38 4.49
C SER A 53 3.96 -5.89 4.29
N ASP A 54 5.02 -6.46 3.70
CA ASP A 54 5.11 -7.88 3.41
C ASP A 54 5.97 -8.59 4.46
N VAL A 55 5.40 -9.62 5.09
CA VAL A 55 6.07 -10.46 6.09
C VAL A 55 7.24 -11.21 5.46
N LYS A 56 7.15 -11.59 4.17
CA LYS A 56 8.24 -12.25 3.44
C LYS A 56 9.44 -11.33 3.26
N GLU A 57 9.20 -10.02 3.17
CA GLU A 57 10.20 -8.98 3.04
C GLU A 57 10.65 -8.41 4.40
N GLY A 58 10.28 -9.08 5.50
CA GLY A 58 10.76 -8.76 6.85
C GLY A 58 9.90 -7.77 7.63
N PHE A 59 8.60 -7.63 7.31
CA PHE A 59 7.63 -6.97 8.17
C PHE A 59 7.41 -7.75 9.48
N VAL A 60 7.53 -7.08 10.61
CA VAL A 60 7.42 -7.65 11.96
C VAL A 60 6.14 -7.15 12.64
N PHE A 61 5.18 -8.05 12.85
CA PHE A 61 3.95 -7.74 13.58
C PHE A 61 4.26 -7.21 14.99
N GLY A 62 3.51 -6.20 15.43
CA GLY A 62 3.67 -5.58 16.76
C GLY A 62 4.80 -4.57 16.85
N ASN A 63 5.75 -4.58 15.90
CA ASN A 63 6.83 -3.59 15.84
C ASN A 63 6.69 -2.65 14.65
N ASP A 64 6.29 -3.16 13.48
CA ASP A 64 6.17 -2.36 12.27
C ASP A 64 4.74 -1.93 12.00
N THR A 65 4.61 -0.83 11.26
CA THR A 65 3.34 -0.30 10.78
C THR A 65 3.38 -0.10 9.27
N SER A 66 2.23 -0.29 8.61
CA SER A 66 2.11 -0.02 7.19
C SER A 66 2.02 1.48 6.94
N LEU A 67 2.87 2.00 6.06
CA LEU A 67 2.70 3.35 5.53
C LEU A 67 1.66 3.29 4.39
N PRO A 68 0.46 3.88 4.57
CA PRO A 68 -0.57 3.80 3.54
C PRO A 68 -0.16 4.60 2.30
N GLU A 69 -0.44 4.06 1.12
CA GLU A 69 -0.30 4.80 -0.12
C GLU A 69 -1.21 6.04 -0.09
N THR A 70 -0.61 7.22 -0.23
CA THR A 70 -1.35 8.49 -0.20
C THR A 70 -1.59 8.98 -1.61
N TYR A 71 -2.83 8.85 -2.09
CA TYR A 71 -3.21 9.35 -3.41
C TYR A 71 -3.48 10.86 -3.39
N VAL A 72 -2.52 11.66 -3.85
CA VAL A 72 -2.65 13.12 -4.02
C VAL A 72 -3.45 13.42 -5.29
N ARG A 73 -4.71 13.86 -5.13
CA ARG A 73 -5.64 14.08 -6.25
C ARG A 73 -5.36 15.34 -7.05
N ASP A 74 -4.96 16.41 -6.37
CA ASP A 74 -4.65 17.70 -6.97
C ASP A 74 -3.26 18.14 -6.46
N PRO A 75 -2.22 18.06 -7.29
CA PRO A 75 -0.87 18.48 -6.90
C PRO A 75 -0.78 19.95 -6.48
N LYS A 76 -1.68 20.81 -6.99
CA LYS A 76 -1.73 22.23 -6.62
C LYS A 76 -2.44 22.46 -5.28
N LYS A 77 -3.21 21.46 -4.80
CA LYS A 77 -3.94 21.50 -3.53
C LYS A 77 -3.75 20.17 -2.79
N PRO A 78 -2.52 19.85 -2.35
CA PRO A 78 -2.19 18.55 -1.78
C PRO A 78 -2.96 18.25 -0.49
N LEU A 79 -3.34 19.29 0.25
CA LEU A 79 -4.14 19.18 1.47
C LEU A 79 -5.65 19.12 1.22
N SER A 80 -6.08 19.27 -0.03
CA SER A 80 -7.50 19.12 -0.35
C SER A 80 -7.96 17.72 0.03
N ASN A 81 -9.20 17.63 0.52
CA ASN A 81 -9.83 16.35 0.83
C ASN A 81 -9.22 15.55 2.01
N ILE A 82 -8.21 16.08 2.70
CA ILE A 82 -7.70 15.54 3.97
C ILE A 82 -8.67 15.86 5.12
N GLY A 83 -8.62 15.08 6.21
CA GLY A 83 -9.36 15.34 7.45
C GLY A 83 -10.61 14.47 7.62
N GLY A 84 -11.52 14.92 8.49
CA GLY A 84 -12.71 14.17 8.91
C GLY A 84 -12.96 14.37 10.41
N LYS A 85 -14.00 13.72 10.94
CA LYS A 85 -14.21 13.69 12.40
C LYS A 85 -13.10 12.86 13.07
N SER A 86 -12.84 13.10 14.35
CA SER A 86 -11.99 12.20 15.15
C SER A 86 -12.53 10.77 15.10
N ALA A 87 -11.68 9.75 15.23
CA ALA A 87 -12.10 8.35 15.15
C ALA A 87 -13.26 8.03 16.12
N SER A 88 -13.26 8.62 17.32
CA SER A 88 -14.35 8.48 18.30
C SER A 88 -15.72 8.99 17.82
N LYS A 89 -15.75 9.96 16.91
CA LYS A 89 -16.96 10.61 16.40
C LYS A 89 -17.40 10.07 15.03
N ARG A 90 -16.75 9.03 14.53
CA ARG A 90 -17.06 8.40 13.24
C ARG A 90 -18.10 7.29 13.41
N PRO A 91 -19.23 7.33 12.67
CA PRO A 91 -20.33 6.37 12.85
C PRO A 91 -20.02 5.00 12.26
N THR A 92 -19.18 4.91 11.23
CA THR A 92 -18.83 3.65 10.56
C THR A 92 -17.60 3.06 11.23
N VAL A 93 -17.64 1.77 11.57
CA VAL A 93 -16.49 1.06 12.13
C VAL A 93 -15.44 0.86 11.04
N ALA A 94 -15.79 0.23 9.92
CA ALA A 94 -14.86 -0.02 8.83
C ALA A 94 -15.49 0.16 7.45
N PHE A 95 -14.64 0.52 6.48
CA PHE A 95 -15.00 0.68 5.08
C PHE A 95 -14.07 -0.10 4.16
N PHE A 96 -14.65 -0.63 3.08
CA PHE A 96 -13.95 -1.27 1.96
C PHE A 96 -14.66 -0.95 0.63
N ALA A 97 -13.88 -0.71 -0.42
CA ALA A 97 -14.38 -0.68 -1.79
C ALA A 97 -13.30 -1.14 -2.77
N GLY A 98 -13.57 -2.20 -3.53
CA GLY A 98 -12.59 -2.78 -4.44
C GLY A 98 -13.21 -3.66 -5.52
N GLN A 99 -12.42 -4.02 -6.54
CA GLN A 99 -12.85 -5.02 -7.53
C GLN A 99 -13.15 -6.35 -6.82
N PRO A 100 -14.34 -6.95 -7.01
CA PRO A 100 -14.73 -8.17 -6.32
C PRO A 100 -13.77 -9.35 -6.54
N ASP A 101 -13.30 -9.53 -7.76
CA ASP A 101 -12.59 -10.74 -8.20
C ASP A 101 -11.06 -10.66 -8.03
N HIS A 102 -10.58 -9.81 -7.13
CA HIS A 102 -9.15 -9.65 -6.88
C HIS A 102 -8.74 -10.28 -5.55
N GLY A 103 -7.97 -11.36 -5.63
CA GLY A 103 -7.57 -12.15 -4.47
C GLY A 103 -8.72 -12.92 -3.83
N TYR A 104 -8.42 -13.75 -2.83
CA TYR A 104 -9.42 -14.63 -2.21
C TYR A 104 -10.25 -13.95 -1.11
N VAL A 105 -9.77 -12.83 -0.55
CA VAL A 105 -10.41 -12.15 0.59
C VAL A 105 -11.60 -11.29 0.16
N ARG A 106 -11.52 -10.61 -0.99
CA ARG A 106 -12.55 -9.66 -1.44
C ARG A 106 -13.91 -10.34 -1.72
N PRO A 107 -13.99 -11.50 -2.39
CA PRO A 107 -15.26 -12.20 -2.56
C PRO A 107 -15.91 -12.57 -1.22
N ILE A 108 -15.10 -13.00 -0.24
CA ILE A 108 -15.56 -13.34 1.10
C ILE A 108 -16.12 -12.10 1.80
N LEU A 109 -15.37 -10.99 1.84
CA LEU A 109 -15.83 -9.72 2.42
C LEU A 109 -17.19 -9.28 1.85
N LEU A 110 -17.35 -9.35 0.53
CA LEU A 110 -18.59 -8.98 -0.15
C LEU A 110 -19.73 -9.94 0.15
N SER A 111 -19.46 -11.24 0.25
CA SER A 111 -20.49 -12.24 0.57
C SER A 111 -21.07 -12.05 1.97
N TYR A 112 -20.22 -11.76 2.97
CA TYR A 112 -20.64 -11.61 4.37
C TYR A 112 -21.25 -10.24 4.66
N TRP A 113 -20.60 -9.16 4.23
CA TRP A 113 -20.94 -7.79 4.65
C TRP A 113 -21.30 -6.84 3.50
N GLY A 114 -21.25 -7.31 2.27
CA GLY A 114 -21.72 -6.54 1.11
C GLY A 114 -23.19 -6.16 1.24
N ASN A 115 -23.64 -5.24 0.38
CA ASN A 115 -25.03 -4.77 0.33
C ASN A 115 -25.55 -4.15 1.64
N ASN A 116 -24.68 -3.54 2.45
CA ASN A 116 -25.02 -2.91 3.73
C ASN A 116 -25.73 -3.85 4.72
N LYS A 117 -25.35 -5.14 4.75
CA LYS A 117 -25.89 -6.12 5.72
C LYS A 117 -25.63 -5.73 7.18
N ASP A 118 -24.56 -4.98 7.43
CA ASP A 118 -24.21 -4.46 8.74
C ASP A 118 -24.30 -2.92 8.73
N PRO A 119 -24.96 -2.29 9.71
CA PRO A 119 -25.12 -0.84 9.75
C PRO A 119 -23.79 -0.09 9.98
N TYR A 120 -22.82 -0.71 10.63
CA TYR A 120 -21.52 -0.16 10.99
C TYR A 120 -20.40 -0.52 10.01
N LEU A 121 -20.62 -1.46 9.09
CA LEU A 121 -19.66 -1.83 8.05
C LEU A 121 -20.14 -1.36 6.67
N LYS A 122 -19.24 -0.67 5.96
CA LYS A 122 -19.50 -0.15 4.61
C LYS A 122 -18.61 -0.89 3.62
N ILE A 123 -19.07 -2.06 3.21
CA ILE A 123 -18.34 -2.97 2.31
C ILE A 123 -19.00 -2.94 0.94
N PHE A 124 -18.26 -2.50 -0.07
CA PHE A 124 -18.74 -2.37 -1.43
C PHE A 124 -17.78 -3.06 -2.42
N GLY A 125 -18.33 -3.48 -3.55
CA GLY A 125 -17.51 -3.82 -4.71
C GLY A 125 -16.92 -2.54 -5.33
N LYS A 126 -16.76 -2.54 -6.65
CA LYS A 126 -16.28 -1.37 -7.37
C LYS A 126 -17.29 -0.23 -7.25
N LEU A 127 -16.94 0.83 -6.53
CA LEU A 127 -17.76 2.05 -6.47
C LEU A 127 -17.78 2.75 -7.83
N LEU A 128 -18.96 3.23 -8.23
CA LEU A 128 -19.11 4.06 -9.42
C LEU A 128 -18.28 5.35 -9.26
N ARG A 129 -17.51 5.70 -10.30
CA ARG A 129 -16.69 6.92 -10.32
C ARG A 129 -17.62 8.13 -10.44
N SER A 130 -17.94 8.77 -9.32
CA SER A 130 -18.54 10.11 -9.34
C SER A 130 -17.46 11.17 -9.59
N LYS A 131 -17.84 12.37 -10.05
CA LYS A 131 -16.90 13.51 -10.25
C LYS A 131 -16.09 13.75 -8.96
N GLY A 132 -14.79 13.42 -9.01
CA GLY A 132 -13.88 13.51 -7.85
C GLY A 132 -14.03 12.41 -6.80
N ASN A 133 -14.60 11.25 -7.11
CA ASN A 133 -14.77 10.09 -6.21
C ASN A 133 -15.29 10.50 -4.81
N LYS A 134 -16.32 11.34 -4.77
CA LYS A 134 -16.87 11.91 -3.52
C LYS A 134 -17.35 10.82 -2.57
N ASN A 135 -17.93 9.74 -3.10
CA ASN A 135 -18.50 8.66 -2.29
C ASN A 135 -17.42 7.90 -1.54
N TYR A 136 -16.34 7.49 -2.23
CA TYR A 136 -15.20 6.82 -1.60
C TYR A 136 -14.58 7.69 -0.52
N LEU A 137 -14.35 8.97 -0.84
CA LEU A 137 -13.72 9.90 0.08
C LEU A 137 -14.58 10.13 1.33
N GLN A 138 -15.90 10.23 1.14
CA GLN A 138 -16.83 10.40 2.25
C GLN A 138 -16.79 9.19 3.19
N PHE A 139 -16.79 7.97 2.65
CA PHE A 139 -16.67 6.76 3.48
C PHE A 139 -15.32 6.70 4.22
N MET A 140 -14.21 7.09 3.59
CA MET A 140 -12.93 7.20 4.27
C MET A 140 -12.97 8.18 5.46
N LYS A 141 -13.66 9.32 5.29
CA LYS A 141 -13.79 10.35 6.34
C LYS A 141 -14.73 9.96 7.48
N THR A 142 -15.71 9.10 7.22
CA THR A 142 -16.73 8.68 8.20
C THR A 142 -16.44 7.32 8.83
N SER A 143 -15.40 6.62 8.40
CA SER A 143 -15.03 5.29 8.93
C SER A 143 -13.82 5.35 9.86
N LYS A 144 -13.84 4.56 10.93
CA LYS A 144 -12.72 4.47 11.88
C LYS A 144 -11.53 3.75 11.24
N TYR A 145 -11.81 2.69 10.49
CA TYR A 145 -10.81 1.85 9.85
C TYR A 145 -11.09 1.71 8.34
N CYS A 146 -10.03 1.47 7.57
CA CYS A 146 -10.11 1.06 6.17
C CYS A 146 -9.58 -0.37 6.09
N ILE A 147 -10.33 -1.25 5.42
CA ILE A 147 -9.90 -2.63 5.19
C ILE A 147 -9.02 -2.64 3.94
N CYS A 148 -7.85 -3.24 4.03
CA CYS A 148 -6.97 -3.53 2.90
C CYS A 148 -7.16 -4.99 2.51
N ALA A 149 -7.69 -5.25 1.31
CA ALA A 149 -7.91 -6.57 0.75
C ALA A 149 -7.82 -6.50 -0.78
#